data_AF-A0A9D5UBS3-F1
#
_entry.id   AF-A0A9D5UBS3-F1
#
_cell.length_a   1.000
_cell.length_b   1.000
_cell.length_c   1.000
_cell.angle_alpha   90.00
_cell.angle_beta   90.00
_cell.angle_gamma   90.00
#
_symmetry.space_group_name_H-M   'P 1'
#
loop_
_entity.id
_entity.type
_entity.pdbx_description
1 polymer ?
#
loop_
_entity_poly.entity_id
_entity_poly.type
_entity_poly.pdbx_seq_one_letter_code
_entity_poly.pdbx_strand_id
1 'polypeptide(L)'
;PPPPPPPPPPPPPRRGPAAPRSPAPPDGAPHPDLSLAVRTGLGSVRGVGDPVAEAVVAARADGPFTDLRDLVRRVDLTTAQLEALATGGALESLGVARREALWAAGALAQEGPDTLPGVSVGVEAPTLPGMSEVETAVADVWATGVSPDSYPTQYVRPGLRRAGVVTVAEAVEHEAGRRVAVGGVVTHRQRPGTAGGVTFLSIEDETGLLNVICTPGLWQRFRRVARSSPALVVRGRLERADGATNLLAEHLAPLSLQVASRSRDFQ
;
A
#
# COMPACT_ATOMS: atom_id res chain seq x y z
N PRO A 1 12.13 28.35 67.46
CA PRO A 1 12.47 28.41 66.02
C PRO A 1 11.36 27.80 65.15
N PRO A 2 10.74 28.58 64.24
CA PRO A 2 9.71 28.06 63.35
C PRO A 2 10.32 27.15 62.25
N PRO A 3 9.57 26.15 61.76
CA PRO A 3 10.03 25.25 60.69
C PRO A 3 10.19 26.00 59.35
N PRO A 4 11.13 25.58 58.49
CA PRO A 4 11.36 26.21 57.20
C PRO A 4 10.17 26.00 56.24
N PRO A 5 9.86 26.98 55.38
CA PRO A 5 8.77 26.88 54.42
C PRO A 5 9.04 25.83 53.34
N PRO A 6 7.99 25.19 52.80
CA PRO A 6 8.11 24.18 51.74
C PRO A 6 8.64 24.79 50.43
N PRO A 7 9.39 24.01 49.62
CA PRO A 7 9.94 24.49 48.36
C PRO A 7 8.83 24.76 47.32
N PRO A 8 9.03 25.74 46.42
CA PRO A 8 8.07 26.08 45.39
C PRO A 8 7.88 24.93 44.36
N PRO A 9 6.68 24.82 43.74
CA PRO A 9 6.40 23.80 42.74
C PRO A 9 7.27 23.99 41.49
N PRO A 10 7.61 22.89 40.77
CA PRO A 10 8.42 22.97 39.57
C PRO A 10 7.70 23.73 38.44
N PRO A 11 8.46 24.45 37.58
CA PRO A 11 7.87 25.17 36.46
C PRO A 11 7.21 24.20 35.46
N PRO A 12 6.16 24.64 34.74
CA PRO A 12 5.53 23.81 33.71
C PRO A 12 6.55 23.43 32.62
N PRO A 13 6.43 22.23 32.02
CA PRO A 13 7.36 21.79 30.99
C PRO A 13 7.36 22.77 29.82
N ARG A 14 8.56 23.22 29.42
CA ARG A 14 8.73 24.03 28.21
C ARG A 14 8.27 23.20 27.02
N ARG A 15 7.28 23.70 26.27
CA ARG A 15 6.92 23.13 24.96
C ARG A 15 8.17 23.11 24.09
N GLY A 16 8.66 21.90 23.77
CA GLY A 16 9.69 21.71 22.76
C GLY A 16 9.24 22.24 21.40
N PRO A 17 10.17 22.47 20.46
CA PRO A 17 9.81 22.89 19.11
C PRO A 17 8.84 21.86 18.51
N ALA A 18 7.75 22.35 17.92
CA ALA A 18 6.77 21.50 17.25
C ALA A 18 7.46 20.62 16.21
N ALA A 19 7.14 19.33 16.21
CA ALA A 19 7.59 18.39 15.19
C ALA A 19 7.32 18.96 13.78
N PRO A 20 8.22 18.74 12.80
CA PRO A 20 8.02 19.23 11.46
C PRO A 20 6.73 18.63 10.91
N ARG A 21 5.77 19.50 10.60
CA ARG A 21 4.56 19.15 9.85
C ARG A 21 5.00 18.57 8.50
N SER A 22 4.26 17.56 8.01
CA SER A 22 4.43 17.02 6.66
C SER A 22 4.63 18.16 5.65
N PRO A 23 5.49 17.99 4.63
CA PRO A 23 5.75 19.03 3.65
C PRO A 23 4.41 19.50 3.08
N ALA A 24 4.18 20.81 3.18
CA ALA A 24 3.02 21.43 2.57
C ALA A 24 3.04 21.09 1.06
N PRO A 25 1.88 20.76 0.47
CA PRO A 25 1.81 20.60 -0.97
C PRO A 25 2.29 21.89 -1.66
N PRO A 26 2.87 21.79 -2.87
CA PRO A 26 3.38 22.96 -3.59
C PRO A 26 2.30 24.04 -3.71
N ASP A 27 2.69 25.30 -3.52
CA ASP A 27 1.81 26.46 -3.52
C ASP A 27 0.87 26.43 -4.73
N GLY A 28 -0.44 26.36 -4.47
CA GLY A 28 -1.50 26.40 -5.49
C GLY A 28 -2.22 25.07 -5.77
N ALA A 29 -1.81 23.95 -5.19
CA ALA A 29 -2.65 22.75 -5.17
C ALA A 29 -3.82 22.95 -4.19
N PRO A 30 -5.09 22.76 -4.60
CA PRO A 30 -6.20 22.83 -3.65
C PRO A 30 -5.92 21.83 -2.52
N HIS A 31 -5.95 22.31 -1.27
CA HIS A 31 -5.98 21.39 -0.13
C HIS A 31 -7.15 20.44 -0.37
N PRO A 32 -6.93 19.13 -0.46
CA PRO A 32 -7.99 18.20 -0.78
C PRO A 32 -9.07 18.38 0.29
N ASP A 33 -10.29 18.70 -0.15
CA ASP A 33 -11.42 18.74 0.75
C ASP A 33 -11.60 17.34 1.32
N LEU A 34 -11.17 17.16 2.57
CA LEU A 34 -11.18 15.87 3.24
C LEU A 34 -12.61 15.36 3.48
N SER A 35 -13.64 16.19 3.25
CA SER A 35 -15.05 15.76 3.25
C SER A 35 -15.42 14.92 2.03
N LEU A 36 -14.62 14.97 0.95
CA LEU A 36 -14.78 14.18 -0.27
C LEU A 36 -13.75 13.03 -0.37
N ALA A 37 -12.96 12.79 0.67
CA ALA A 37 -11.94 11.75 0.67
C ALA A 37 -12.53 10.36 1.00
N VAL A 38 -12.17 9.36 0.20
CA VAL A 38 -12.42 7.95 0.53
C VAL A 38 -11.32 7.47 1.47
N ARG A 39 -11.70 6.89 2.61
CA ARG A 39 -10.76 6.34 3.60
C ARG A 39 -10.78 4.82 3.58
N THR A 40 -9.61 4.23 3.50
CA THR A 40 -9.44 2.79 3.64
C THR A 40 -9.70 2.35 5.08
N GLY A 41 -10.50 1.30 5.27
CA GLY A 41 -10.76 0.74 6.60
C GLY A 41 -9.54 0.00 7.17
N LEU A 42 -9.35 0.06 8.50
CA LEU A 42 -8.23 -0.60 9.18
C LEU A 42 -8.18 -2.11 8.97
N GLY A 43 -9.32 -2.78 8.81
CA GLY A 43 -9.39 -4.23 8.59
C GLY A 43 -8.74 -4.70 7.29
N SER A 44 -8.61 -3.80 6.30
CA SER A 44 -7.93 -4.10 5.04
C SER A 44 -6.40 -4.11 5.15
N VAL A 45 -5.85 -3.58 6.25
CA VAL A 45 -4.41 -3.61 6.51
C VAL A 45 -4.00 -5.06 6.77
N ARG A 46 -3.00 -5.52 6.02
CA ARG A 46 -2.43 -6.87 6.11
C ARG A 46 -2.09 -7.20 7.56
N GLY A 47 -2.65 -8.29 8.07
CA GLY A 47 -2.37 -8.78 9.42
C GLY A 47 -3.19 -8.13 10.54
N VAL A 48 -4.02 -7.12 10.25
CA VAL A 48 -4.93 -6.49 11.21
C VAL A 48 -6.25 -7.25 11.27
N GLY A 49 -6.98 -7.31 10.15
CA GLY A 49 -8.28 -7.98 10.06
C GLY A 49 -9.40 -7.25 10.83
N ASP A 50 -10.64 -7.69 10.62
CA ASP A 50 -11.84 -7.03 11.16
C ASP A 50 -11.88 -7.01 12.70
N PRO A 51 -11.55 -8.09 13.45
CA PRO A 51 -11.64 -8.06 14.90
C PRO A 51 -10.79 -6.97 15.56
N VAL A 52 -9.56 -6.76 15.07
CA VAL A 52 -8.68 -5.71 15.60
C VAL A 52 -9.15 -4.33 15.16
N ALA A 53 -9.60 -4.18 13.92
CA ALA A 53 -10.15 -2.92 13.44
C ALA A 53 -11.37 -2.48 14.27
N GLU A 54 -12.27 -3.41 14.60
CA GLU A 54 -13.42 -3.18 15.46
C GLU A 54 -13.01 -2.83 16.89
N ALA A 55 -12.01 -3.51 17.46
CA ALA A 55 -11.49 -3.18 18.79
C ALA A 55 -10.92 -1.75 18.85
N VAL A 56 -10.16 -1.34 17.82
CA VAL A 56 -9.65 0.04 17.70
C VAL A 56 -10.80 1.05 17.60
N VAL A 57 -11.86 0.74 16.85
CA VAL A 57 -13.04 1.62 16.74
C VAL A 57 -13.78 1.70 18.07
N ALA A 58 -13.96 0.57 18.77
CA ALA A 58 -14.63 0.52 20.07
C ALA A 58 -13.89 1.34 21.12
N ALA A 59 -12.56 1.22 21.19
CA ALA A 59 -11.72 2.00 22.11
C ALA A 59 -11.78 3.52 21.89
N ARG A 60 -12.16 3.97 20.69
CA ARG A 60 -12.37 5.41 20.40
C ARG A 60 -13.64 5.99 21.04
N ALA A 61 -14.53 5.16 21.57
CA ALA A 61 -15.67 5.63 22.35
C ALA A 61 -15.22 6.45 23.59
N ASP A 62 -14.03 6.13 24.12
CA ASP A 62 -13.40 6.84 25.25
C ASP A 62 -12.61 8.09 24.81
N GLY A 63 -12.83 8.56 23.57
CA GLY A 63 -12.16 9.71 22.96
C GLY A 63 -11.09 9.35 21.92
N PRO A 64 -10.56 10.35 21.20
CA PRO A 64 -9.51 10.14 20.21
C PRO A 64 -8.21 9.69 20.88
N PHE A 65 -7.44 8.84 20.19
CA PHE A 65 -6.10 8.46 20.62
C PHE A 65 -5.16 9.67 20.59
N THR A 66 -4.36 9.85 21.64
CA THR A 66 -3.44 10.98 21.74
C THR A 66 -2.05 10.68 21.20
N ASP A 67 -1.59 9.43 21.34
CA ASP A 67 -0.29 8.95 20.87
C ASP A 67 -0.29 7.41 20.72
N LEU A 68 0.84 6.84 20.30
CA LEU A 68 1.01 5.38 20.17
C LEU A 68 0.81 4.61 21.49
N ARG A 69 1.20 5.19 22.64
CA ARG A 69 1.09 4.53 23.95
C ARG A 69 -0.37 4.44 24.39
N ASP A 70 -1.12 5.51 24.16
CA ASP A 70 -2.56 5.55 24.42
C ASP A 70 -3.29 4.49 23.59
N LEU A 71 -2.90 4.29 22.32
CA LEU A 71 -3.46 3.23 21.48
C LEU A 71 -3.24 1.82 22.05
N VAL A 72 -1.99 1.42 22.33
CA VAL A 72 -1.67 0.06 22.78
C VAL A 72 -2.18 -0.25 24.19
N ARG A 73 -2.47 0.77 25.00
CA ARG A 73 -3.10 0.58 26.32
C ARG A 73 -4.61 0.36 26.24
N ARG A 74 -5.27 0.95 25.25
CA ARG A 74 -6.72 0.76 25.08
C ARG A 74 -7.04 -0.45 24.22
N VAL A 75 -6.10 -0.88 23.39
CA VAL A 75 -6.27 -1.98 22.44
C VAL A 75 -5.06 -2.91 22.53
N ASP A 76 -5.30 -4.17 22.87
CA ASP A 76 -4.26 -5.19 22.87
C ASP A 76 -3.82 -5.50 21.43
N LEU A 77 -2.65 -4.98 21.05
CA LEU A 77 -2.09 -5.10 19.71
C LEU A 77 -0.79 -5.90 19.79
N THR A 78 -0.72 -6.96 19.01
CA THR A 78 0.54 -7.70 18.81
C THR A 78 1.58 -6.84 18.09
N THR A 79 2.86 -7.17 18.23
CA THR A 79 3.95 -6.51 17.49
C THR A 79 3.69 -6.49 15.99
N ALA A 80 3.27 -7.62 15.42
CA ALA A 80 2.99 -7.72 13.99
C ALA A 80 1.84 -6.81 13.53
N GLN A 81 0.80 -6.64 14.35
CA GLN A 81 -0.32 -5.73 14.04
C GLN A 81 0.11 -4.27 14.12
N LEU A 82 0.88 -3.91 15.14
CA LEU A 82 1.39 -2.55 15.31
C LEU A 82 2.38 -2.18 14.19
N GLU A 83 3.28 -3.09 13.82
CA GLU A 83 4.16 -2.95 12.66
C GLU A 83 3.37 -2.81 11.35
N ALA A 84 2.29 -3.57 11.18
CA ALA A 84 1.46 -3.48 9.98
C ALA A 84 0.74 -2.13 9.86
N LEU A 85 0.16 -1.64 10.97
CA LEU A 85 -0.47 -0.32 11.04
C LEU A 85 0.55 0.81 10.79
N ALA A 86 1.75 0.70 11.36
CA ALA A 86 2.85 1.63 11.13
C ALA A 86 3.31 1.63 9.67
N THR A 87 3.47 0.44 9.06
CA THR A 87 3.86 0.27 7.66
C THR A 87 2.84 0.91 6.72
N GLY A 88 1.54 0.74 6.99
CA GLY A 88 0.45 1.31 6.20
C GLY A 88 0.17 2.80 6.46
N GLY A 89 0.96 3.47 7.30
CA GLY A 89 0.77 4.89 7.61
C GLY A 89 -0.46 5.22 8.48
N ALA A 90 -1.14 4.20 9.03
CA ALA A 90 -2.37 4.40 9.80
C ALA A 90 -2.14 5.19 11.10
N LEU A 91 -0.89 5.22 11.58
CA LEU A 91 -0.48 5.81 12.86
C LEU A 91 0.09 7.23 12.71
N GLU A 92 0.22 7.76 11.49
CA GLU A 92 0.82 9.10 11.26
C GLU A 92 0.03 10.22 11.96
N SER A 93 -1.29 10.03 12.10
CA SER A 93 -2.15 10.96 12.84
C SER A 93 -1.83 11.07 14.34
N LEU A 94 -1.03 10.15 14.88
CA LEU A 94 -0.54 10.14 16.25
C LEU A 94 0.80 10.88 16.42
N GLY A 95 1.26 11.60 15.38
CA GLY A 95 2.43 12.47 15.44
C GLY A 95 3.78 11.75 15.29
N VAL A 96 3.78 10.56 14.71
CA VAL A 96 4.98 9.73 14.47
C VAL A 96 5.15 9.42 13.00
N ALA A 97 6.38 9.45 12.51
CA ALA A 97 6.67 8.96 11.16
C ALA A 97 6.63 7.42 11.11
N ARG A 98 6.41 6.83 9.93
CA ARG A 98 6.32 5.36 9.78
C ARG A 98 7.52 4.60 10.35
N ARG A 99 8.74 5.08 10.11
CA ARG A 99 9.97 4.46 10.65
C ARG A 99 10.05 4.57 12.17
N GLU A 100 9.60 5.68 12.74
CA GLU A 100 9.55 5.86 14.20
C GLU A 100 8.51 4.94 14.82
N ALA A 101 7.33 4.84 14.22
CA ALA A 101 6.28 3.93 14.65
C ALA A 101 6.71 2.45 14.52
N LEU A 102 7.39 2.08 13.44
CA LEU A 102 7.96 0.74 13.26
C LEU A 102 9.03 0.43 14.30
N TRP A 103 9.92 1.38 14.59
CA TRP A 103 10.92 1.24 15.64
C TRP A 103 10.27 1.01 17.01
N ALA A 104 9.25 1.81 17.33
CA ALA A 104 8.54 1.75 18.60
C ALA A 104 7.70 0.48 18.76
N ALA A 105 7.27 -0.16 17.65
CA ALA A 105 6.31 -1.25 17.67
C ALA A 105 6.73 -2.44 18.53
N GLY A 106 8.01 -2.83 18.46
CA GLY A 106 8.55 -3.94 19.26
C GLY A 106 8.46 -3.68 20.78
N ALA A 107 8.83 -2.48 21.21
CA ALA A 107 8.82 -2.09 22.62
C ALA A 107 7.39 -1.80 23.14
N LEU A 108 6.53 -1.21 22.31
CA LEU A 108 5.17 -0.84 22.69
C LEU A 108 4.18 -1.99 22.68
N ALA A 109 4.40 -3.02 21.86
CA ALA A 109 3.60 -4.25 21.91
C ALA A 109 3.83 -5.09 23.17
N GLN A 110 4.80 -4.71 24.02
CA GLN A 110 4.93 -5.24 25.38
C GLN A 110 4.12 -4.45 26.40
N GLU A 111 3.60 -3.27 26.03
CA GLU A 111 2.57 -2.58 26.79
C GLU A 111 1.19 -3.09 26.35
N GLY A 112 0.26 -3.10 27.30
CA GLY A 112 -1.14 -3.48 27.09
C GLY A 112 -2.03 -2.89 28.18
N PRO A 113 -3.35 -3.19 28.14
CA PRO A 113 -4.31 -2.67 29.10
C PRO A 113 -3.96 -2.94 30.57
N ASP A 114 -3.30 -4.07 30.84
CA ASP A 114 -2.93 -4.52 32.18
C ASP A 114 -1.51 -4.10 32.61
N THR A 115 -0.84 -3.24 31.84
CA THR A 115 0.56 -2.83 32.10
C THR A 115 0.67 -1.44 32.71
N LEU A 116 1.66 -1.24 33.58
CA LEU A 116 1.92 0.07 34.19
C LEU A 116 2.49 1.07 33.16
N PRO A 117 2.10 2.35 33.23
CA PRO A 117 2.62 3.36 32.33
C PRO A 117 4.14 3.54 32.37
N GLY A 118 4.78 3.60 31.20
CA GLY A 118 6.18 4.03 31.06
C GLY A 118 7.21 2.96 31.40
N VAL A 119 6.80 1.69 31.46
CA VAL A 119 7.70 0.55 31.74
C VAL A 119 8.54 0.16 30.51
N SER A 120 8.04 0.39 29.30
CA SER A 120 8.80 0.09 28.08
C SER A 120 9.88 1.13 27.80
N VAL A 121 11.11 0.63 27.73
CA VAL A 121 12.32 1.37 27.33
C VAL A 121 12.56 1.22 25.83
N GLY A 122 13.27 2.18 25.21
CA GLY A 122 13.64 2.11 23.79
C GLY A 122 12.53 2.45 22.80
N VAL A 123 11.41 3.00 23.28
CA VAL A 123 10.27 3.45 22.45
C VAL A 123 10.64 4.62 21.56
N GLU A 124 11.47 5.53 22.07
CA GLU A 124 11.91 6.71 21.32
C GLU A 124 12.92 6.30 20.25
N ALA A 125 12.57 6.55 19.00
CA ALA A 125 13.45 6.27 17.88
C ALA A 125 14.63 7.24 17.90
N PRO A 126 15.86 6.78 17.61
CA PRO A 126 16.94 7.70 17.28
C PRO A 126 16.57 8.49 16.02
N THR A 127 17.34 9.52 15.66
CA THR A 127 17.13 10.25 14.40
C THR A 127 17.31 9.30 13.22
N LEU A 128 16.18 8.79 12.70
CA LEU A 128 16.13 7.94 11.52
C LEU A 128 15.87 8.83 10.30
N PRO A 129 16.49 8.55 9.15
CA PRO A 129 16.07 9.20 7.92
C PRO A 129 14.60 8.89 7.66
N GLY A 130 13.87 9.78 6.99
CA GLY A 130 12.51 9.48 6.53
C GLY A 130 12.51 8.37 5.46
N MET A 131 11.33 7.78 5.21
CA MET A 131 11.14 6.93 4.03
C MET A 131 11.14 7.81 2.77
N SER A 132 11.82 7.36 1.73
CA SER A 132 11.67 7.91 0.38
C SER A 132 10.28 7.60 -0.19
N GLU A 133 9.84 8.33 -1.23
CA GLU A 133 8.56 8.08 -1.90
C GLU A 133 8.41 6.62 -2.37
N VAL A 134 9.50 6.04 -2.88
CA VAL A 134 9.57 4.63 -3.30
C VAL A 134 9.31 3.70 -2.12
N GLU A 135 9.95 3.95 -0.97
CA GLU A 135 9.77 3.13 0.22
C GLU A 135 8.36 3.24 0.79
N THR A 136 7.77 4.44 0.78
CA THR A 136 6.39 4.68 1.22
C THR A 136 5.40 3.91 0.36
N ALA A 137 5.55 3.98 -0.96
CA ALA A 137 4.67 3.25 -1.86
C ALA A 137 4.81 1.72 -1.77
N VAL A 138 6.04 1.22 -1.59
CA VAL A 138 6.30 -0.19 -1.30
C VAL A 138 5.57 -0.60 -0.02
N ALA A 139 5.64 0.23 1.01
CA ALA A 139 4.97 0.02 2.29
C ALA A 139 3.43 0.06 2.15
N ASP A 140 2.87 1.01 1.39
CA ASP A 140 1.43 1.15 1.14
C ASP A 140 0.84 -0.10 0.49
N VAL A 141 1.47 -0.58 -0.58
CA VAL A 141 0.98 -1.75 -1.31
C VAL A 141 1.24 -3.03 -0.51
N TRP A 142 2.33 -3.11 0.26
CA TRP A 142 2.51 -4.23 1.19
C TRP A 142 1.39 -4.27 2.24
N ALA A 143 1.04 -3.11 2.81
CA ALA A 143 0.07 -2.99 3.89
C ALA A 143 -1.37 -3.13 3.39
N THR A 144 -1.76 -2.44 2.33
CA THR A 144 -3.16 -2.30 1.89
C THR A 144 -3.43 -2.87 0.49
N GLY A 145 -2.37 -3.23 -0.25
CA GLY A 145 -2.50 -3.69 -1.63
C GLY A 145 -2.65 -2.57 -2.67
N VAL A 146 -2.68 -1.30 -2.26
CA VAL A 146 -2.77 -0.12 -3.14
C VAL A 146 -1.75 0.93 -2.71
N SER A 147 -1.27 1.76 -3.63
CA SER A 147 -0.60 3.02 -3.30
C SER A 147 -1.45 4.17 -3.88
N PRO A 148 -1.79 5.20 -3.10
CA PRO A 148 -2.65 6.30 -3.55
C PRO A 148 -2.07 7.07 -4.73
N ASP A 149 -0.74 7.25 -4.74
CA ASP A 149 -0.05 8.17 -5.64
C ASP A 149 0.91 7.45 -6.60
N SER A 150 0.96 6.12 -6.57
CA SER A 150 1.92 5.37 -7.41
C SER A 150 1.46 3.98 -7.83
N TYR A 151 2.01 3.55 -8.97
CA TYR A 151 1.79 2.22 -9.52
C TYR A 151 3.04 1.36 -9.36
N PRO A 152 2.92 0.08 -8.95
CA PRO A 152 4.08 -0.81 -8.82
C PRO A 152 4.95 -0.91 -10.09
N THR A 153 4.35 -0.71 -11.26
CA THR A 153 5.03 -0.72 -12.57
C THR A 153 5.99 0.46 -12.76
N GLN A 154 5.74 1.61 -12.12
CA GLN A 154 6.61 2.79 -12.24
C GLN A 154 8.03 2.52 -11.74
N TYR A 155 8.17 1.74 -10.66
CA TYR A 155 9.48 1.39 -10.09
C TYR A 155 10.32 0.50 -11.01
N VAL A 156 9.66 -0.33 -11.82
CA VAL A 156 10.33 -1.22 -12.78
C VAL A 156 10.34 -0.65 -14.20
N ARG A 157 9.68 0.50 -14.44
CA ARG A 157 9.51 1.11 -15.77
C ARG A 157 10.82 1.37 -16.51
N PRO A 158 11.90 1.88 -15.87
CA PRO A 158 13.18 2.06 -16.56
C PRO A 158 13.75 0.74 -17.10
N GLY A 159 13.58 -0.37 -16.35
CA GLY A 159 13.99 -1.70 -16.77
C GLY A 159 13.12 -2.25 -17.92
N LEU A 160 11.80 -2.08 -17.81
CA LEU A 160 10.84 -2.46 -18.85
C LEU A 160 11.13 -1.76 -20.18
N ARG A 161 11.36 -0.44 -20.15
CA ARG A 161 11.71 0.34 -21.35
C ARG A 161 12.99 -0.15 -22.01
N ARG A 162 14.04 -0.43 -21.23
CA ARG A 162 15.29 -1.02 -21.78
C ARG A 162 15.07 -2.39 -22.42
N ALA A 163 14.09 -3.16 -21.94
CA ALA A 163 13.71 -4.45 -22.51
C ALA A 163 12.73 -4.33 -23.70
N GLY A 164 12.39 -3.11 -24.14
CA GLY A 164 11.43 -2.87 -25.22
C GLY A 164 9.97 -3.15 -24.83
N VAL A 165 9.66 -3.17 -23.54
CA VAL A 165 8.30 -3.31 -23.01
C VAL A 165 7.69 -1.92 -22.90
N VAL A 166 6.62 -1.68 -23.66
CA VAL A 166 5.92 -0.41 -23.76
C VAL A 166 4.85 -0.27 -22.67
N THR A 167 4.40 0.96 -22.44
CA THR A 167 3.25 1.27 -21.61
C THR A 167 1.93 0.90 -22.30
N VAL A 168 0.84 0.82 -21.53
CA VAL A 168 -0.49 0.61 -22.10
C VAL A 168 -0.87 1.74 -23.08
N ALA A 169 -0.63 3.00 -22.71
CA ALA A 169 -0.91 4.14 -23.60
C ALA A 169 -0.13 4.06 -24.93
N GLU A 170 1.19 3.81 -24.86
CA GLU A 170 2.02 3.63 -26.07
C GLU A 170 1.53 2.45 -26.92
N ALA A 171 1.06 1.36 -26.30
CA ALA A 171 0.51 0.21 -27.02
C ALA A 171 -0.79 0.54 -27.77
N VAL A 172 -1.67 1.38 -27.19
CA VAL A 172 -2.94 1.78 -27.81
C VAL A 172 -2.73 2.73 -29.00
N GLU A 173 -1.66 3.54 -28.98
CA GLU A 173 -1.28 4.42 -30.09
C GLU A 173 -0.74 3.67 -31.31
N HIS A 174 -0.29 2.43 -31.12
CA HIS A 174 0.22 1.60 -32.22
C HIS A 174 -0.89 1.04 -33.12
N GLU A 175 -0.51 0.73 -34.36
CA GLU A 175 -1.39 0.15 -35.37
C GLU A 175 -1.80 -1.29 -35.05
N ALA A 176 -3.01 -1.67 -35.49
CA ALA A 176 -3.50 -3.04 -35.36
C ALA A 176 -2.60 -4.01 -36.12
N GLY A 177 -2.41 -5.21 -35.59
CA GLY A 177 -1.51 -6.22 -36.15
C GLY A 177 -0.06 -6.09 -35.70
N ARG A 178 0.35 -4.96 -35.10
CA ARG A 178 1.70 -4.81 -34.56
C ARG A 178 1.92 -5.73 -33.37
N ARG A 179 3.12 -6.32 -33.32
CA ARG A 179 3.58 -7.08 -32.16
C ARG A 179 4.24 -6.16 -31.15
N VAL A 180 3.78 -6.23 -29.91
CA VAL A 180 4.28 -5.42 -28.79
C VAL A 180 4.50 -6.30 -27.56
N ALA A 181 5.26 -5.79 -26.60
CA ALA A 181 5.36 -6.34 -25.26
C ALA A 181 4.85 -5.29 -24.27
N VAL A 182 3.90 -5.65 -23.42
CA VAL A 182 3.31 -4.77 -22.40
C VAL A 182 3.46 -5.41 -21.04
N GLY A 183 3.88 -4.63 -20.05
CA GLY A 183 4.11 -5.08 -18.67
C GLY A 183 3.14 -4.41 -17.72
N GLY A 184 2.44 -5.20 -16.89
CA GLY A 184 1.42 -4.67 -15.99
C GLY A 184 1.05 -5.61 -14.85
N VAL A 185 0.37 -5.05 -13.85
CA VAL A 185 -0.30 -5.79 -12.77
C VAL A 185 -1.56 -6.43 -13.35
N VAL A 186 -1.81 -7.70 -13.03
CA VAL A 186 -3.05 -8.36 -13.44
C VAL A 186 -4.16 -7.95 -12.51
N THR A 187 -5.22 -7.35 -13.05
CA THR A 187 -6.37 -6.90 -12.26
C THR A 187 -7.41 -8.00 -12.10
N HIS A 188 -7.69 -8.73 -13.18
CA HIS A 188 -8.69 -9.81 -13.19
C HIS A 188 -8.41 -10.85 -14.28
N ARG A 189 -8.97 -12.05 -14.08
CA ARG A 189 -8.90 -13.18 -15.02
C ARG A 189 -10.29 -13.78 -15.18
N GLN A 190 -10.80 -13.86 -16.40
CA GLN A 190 -12.14 -14.36 -16.69
C GLN A 190 -12.12 -15.42 -17.77
N ARG A 191 -12.84 -16.52 -17.55
CA ARG A 191 -13.01 -17.59 -18.54
C ARG A 191 -14.50 -17.89 -18.74
N PRO A 192 -15.21 -17.07 -19.53
CA PRO A 192 -16.63 -17.29 -19.79
C PRO A 192 -16.86 -18.69 -20.38
N GLY A 193 -17.87 -19.41 -19.89
CA GLY A 193 -18.19 -20.77 -20.36
C GLY A 193 -18.53 -20.84 -21.86
N THR A 194 -18.95 -19.71 -22.44
CA THR A 194 -19.34 -19.56 -23.85
C THR A 194 -18.18 -19.25 -24.80
N ALA A 195 -16.98 -18.94 -24.30
CA ALA A 195 -15.86 -18.43 -25.10
C ALA A 195 -14.93 -19.52 -25.65
N GLY A 196 -15.42 -20.76 -25.84
CA GLY A 196 -14.62 -21.86 -26.42
C GLY A 196 -13.32 -22.17 -25.65
N GLY A 197 -13.29 -21.83 -24.36
CA GLY A 197 -12.12 -22.01 -23.49
C GLY A 197 -11.08 -20.89 -23.53
N VAL A 198 -11.29 -19.81 -24.30
CA VAL A 198 -10.50 -18.57 -24.26
C VAL A 198 -10.59 -17.95 -22.87
N THR A 199 -9.46 -17.42 -22.39
CA THR A 199 -9.39 -16.69 -21.12
C THR A 199 -9.03 -15.24 -21.39
N PHE A 200 -9.78 -14.32 -20.80
CA PHE A 200 -9.54 -12.89 -20.83
C PHE A 200 -8.78 -12.49 -19.57
N LEU A 201 -7.70 -11.76 -19.77
CA LEU A 201 -6.92 -11.13 -18.71
C LEU A 201 -7.00 -9.63 -18.91
N SER A 202 -6.97 -8.87 -17.83
CA SER A 202 -6.73 -7.43 -17.92
C SER A 202 -5.49 -7.09 -17.12
N ILE A 203 -4.60 -6.34 -17.75
CA ILE A 203 -3.37 -5.84 -17.13
C ILE A 203 -3.44 -4.33 -17.03
N GLU A 204 -2.91 -3.79 -15.94
CA GLU A 204 -2.86 -2.37 -15.65
C GLU A 204 -1.43 -1.92 -15.45
N ASP A 205 -1.11 -0.76 -16.00
CA ASP A 205 0.07 0.01 -15.62
C ASP A 205 -0.33 1.45 -15.30
N GLU A 206 0.66 2.30 -15.02
CA GLU A 206 0.45 3.71 -14.66
C GLU A 206 -0.24 4.57 -15.73
N THR A 207 -0.43 4.04 -16.93
CA THR A 207 -1.03 4.73 -18.07
C THR A 207 -2.41 4.20 -18.45
N GLY A 208 -2.85 3.08 -17.87
CA GLY A 208 -4.19 2.55 -18.06
C GLY A 208 -4.30 1.03 -18.06
N LEU A 209 -5.45 0.56 -18.56
CA LEU A 209 -5.83 -0.85 -18.61
C LEU A 209 -5.76 -1.39 -20.04
N LEU A 210 -5.24 -2.61 -20.20
CA LEU A 210 -5.19 -3.33 -21.47
C LEU A 210 -5.79 -4.72 -21.32
N ASN A 211 -6.76 -5.01 -22.18
CA ASN A 211 -7.35 -6.33 -22.28
C ASN A 211 -6.45 -7.26 -23.08
N VAL A 212 -6.23 -8.46 -22.54
CA VAL A 212 -5.34 -9.48 -23.07
C VAL A 212 -6.13 -10.76 -23.31
N ILE A 213 -6.12 -11.23 -24.54
CA ILE A 213 -6.84 -12.44 -24.97
C ILE A 213 -5.86 -13.61 -24.95
N CYS A 214 -6.15 -14.62 -24.14
CA CYS A 214 -5.36 -15.85 -24.05
C CYS A 214 -6.12 -17.02 -24.68
N THR A 215 -5.59 -17.54 -25.78
CA THR A 215 -6.13 -18.74 -26.41
C THR A 215 -5.97 -19.97 -25.51
N PRO A 216 -6.79 -21.02 -25.67
CA PRO A 216 -6.66 -22.25 -24.88
C PRO A 216 -5.25 -22.85 -24.92
N GLY A 217 -4.62 -22.86 -26.10
CA GLY A 217 -3.26 -23.38 -26.29
C GLY A 217 -2.19 -22.56 -25.56
N LEU A 218 -2.28 -21.22 -25.62
CA LEU A 218 -1.40 -20.33 -24.85
C LEU A 218 -1.58 -20.56 -23.34
N TRP A 219 -2.84 -20.59 -22.89
CA TRP A 219 -3.16 -20.80 -21.48
C TRP A 219 -2.60 -22.11 -20.95
N GLN A 220 -2.72 -23.20 -21.71
CA GLN A 220 -2.15 -24.50 -21.34
C GLN A 220 -0.62 -24.44 -21.30
N ARG A 221 0.03 -23.82 -22.29
CA ARG A 221 1.49 -23.70 -22.37
C ARG A 221 2.07 -22.90 -21.21
N PHE A 222 1.43 -21.79 -20.83
CA PHE A 222 1.91 -20.88 -19.78
C PHE A 222 1.11 -21.01 -18.47
N ARG A 223 0.42 -22.14 -18.25
CA ARG A 223 -0.60 -22.31 -17.18
C ARG A 223 -0.16 -21.84 -15.80
N ARG A 224 1.08 -22.14 -15.40
CA ARG A 224 1.62 -21.71 -14.10
C ARG A 224 1.68 -20.19 -14.03
N VAL A 225 2.39 -19.56 -14.97
CA VAL A 225 2.58 -18.11 -15.03
C VAL A 225 1.24 -17.38 -15.18
N ALA A 226 0.38 -17.86 -16.08
CA ALA A 226 -0.93 -17.29 -16.37
C ALA A 226 -1.93 -17.40 -15.21
N ARG A 227 -1.76 -18.35 -14.29
CA ARG A 227 -2.67 -18.53 -13.15
C ARG A 227 -2.17 -17.85 -11.88
N SER A 228 -0.88 -17.91 -11.59
CA SER A 228 -0.35 -17.51 -10.27
C SER A 228 0.34 -16.16 -10.24
N SER A 229 0.72 -15.58 -11.39
CA SER A 229 1.51 -14.35 -11.36
C SER A 229 0.62 -13.14 -11.12
N PRO A 230 0.92 -12.28 -10.13
CA PRO A 230 0.18 -11.06 -9.90
C PRO A 230 0.49 -9.96 -10.93
N ALA A 231 1.61 -10.08 -11.63
CA ALA A 231 2.01 -9.17 -12.69
C ALA A 231 2.68 -9.95 -13.82
N LEU A 232 2.53 -9.45 -15.04
CA LEU A 232 2.96 -10.14 -16.26
C LEU A 232 3.64 -9.16 -17.21
N VAL A 233 4.61 -9.68 -17.96
CA VAL A 233 4.97 -9.14 -19.27
C VAL A 233 4.31 -10.02 -20.32
N VAL A 234 3.45 -9.41 -21.12
CA VAL A 234 2.69 -10.05 -22.20
C VAL A 234 3.26 -9.60 -23.53
N ARG A 235 3.78 -10.53 -24.32
CA ARG A 235 4.08 -10.27 -25.73
C ARG A 235 2.92 -10.78 -26.56
N GLY A 236 2.44 -9.98 -27.48
CA GLY A 236 1.30 -10.34 -28.30
C GLY A 236 1.12 -9.43 -29.50
N ARG A 237 0.04 -9.67 -30.22
CA ARG A 237 -0.37 -8.86 -31.36
C ARG A 237 -1.55 -7.97 -30.97
N LEU A 238 -1.47 -6.69 -31.30
CA LEU A 238 -2.58 -5.76 -31.09
C LEU A 238 -3.72 -6.07 -32.05
N GLU A 239 -4.93 -6.14 -31.52
CA GLU A 239 -6.17 -6.31 -32.27
C GLU A 239 -7.13 -5.19 -31.89
N ARG A 240 -7.78 -4.59 -32.89
CA ARG A 240 -8.78 -3.55 -32.67
C ARG A 240 -10.12 -4.07 -33.17
N ALA A 241 -11.05 -4.21 -32.24
CA ALA A 241 -12.41 -4.67 -32.53
C ALA A 241 -13.38 -3.82 -31.70
N ASP A 242 -14.49 -3.40 -32.30
CA ASP A 242 -15.59 -2.70 -31.64
C ASP A 242 -15.16 -1.49 -30.77
N GLY A 243 -14.15 -0.74 -31.23
CA GLY A 243 -13.63 0.44 -30.54
C GLY A 243 -12.69 0.15 -29.36
N ALA A 244 -12.44 -1.12 -29.02
CA ALA A 244 -11.49 -1.53 -27.99
C ALA A 244 -10.17 -2.03 -28.60
N THR A 245 -9.06 -1.73 -27.93
CA THR A 245 -7.75 -2.31 -28.25
C THR A 245 -7.49 -3.50 -27.33
N ASN A 246 -7.31 -4.68 -27.91
CA ASN A 246 -6.99 -5.92 -27.21
C ASN A 246 -5.59 -6.40 -27.63
N LEU A 247 -4.93 -7.15 -26.76
CA LEU A 247 -3.66 -7.81 -27.04
C LEU A 247 -3.89 -9.32 -27.12
N LEU A 248 -3.82 -9.89 -28.31
CA LEU A 248 -3.81 -11.34 -28.48
C LEU A 248 -2.45 -11.87 -28.02
N ALA A 249 -2.42 -12.53 -26.87
CA ALA A 249 -1.19 -12.97 -26.25
C ALA A 249 -0.53 -14.14 -27.01
N GLU A 250 0.77 -14.01 -27.25
CA GLU A 250 1.62 -15.04 -27.87
C GLU A 250 2.66 -15.59 -26.87
N HIS A 251 3.02 -14.81 -25.85
CA HIS A 251 3.95 -15.22 -24.79
C HIS A 251 3.65 -14.52 -23.45
N LEU A 252 3.77 -15.25 -22.35
CA LEU A 252 3.60 -14.73 -20.99
C LEU A 252 4.86 -14.97 -20.16
N ALA A 253 5.36 -13.92 -19.52
CA ALA A 253 6.46 -14.01 -18.55
C ALA A 253 6.03 -13.38 -17.22
N PRO A 254 6.46 -13.91 -16.07
CA PRO A 254 6.21 -13.27 -14.78
C PRO A 254 6.95 -11.93 -14.73
N LEU A 255 6.27 -10.89 -14.27
CA LEU A 255 6.91 -9.62 -13.92
C LEU A 255 7.19 -9.65 -12.41
N SER A 256 8.47 -9.67 -12.04
CA SER A 256 8.86 -9.50 -10.65
C SER A 256 8.71 -8.03 -10.29
N LEU A 257 7.62 -7.73 -9.60
CA LEU A 257 7.47 -6.47 -8.89
C LEU A 257 8.17 -6.63 -7.55
N GLN A 258 8.94 -5.62 -7.14
CA GLN A 258 9.47 -5.55 -5.77
C GLN A 258 8.35 -5.54 -4.72
N VAL A 259 7.13 -5.27 -5.18
CA VAL A 259 5.93 -5.13 -4.39
C VAL A 259 4.84 -6.02 -4.97
N ALA A 260 4.49 -7.09 -4.25
CA ALA A 260 3.47 -8.03 -4.71
C ALA A 260 2.06 -7.43 -4.57
N SER A 261 1.45 -7.03 -5.68
CA SER A 261 0.00 -6.78 -5.75
C SER A 261 -0.76 -8.13 -5.75
N ARG A 262 -2.01 -8.20 -5.25
CA ARG A 262 -2.87 -9.40 -5.38
C ARG A 262 -3.91 -9.14 -6.47
N SER A 263 -4.04 -10.06 -7.42
CA SER A 263 -5.12 -10.07 -8.42
C SER A 263 -6.48 -10.16 -7.72
N ARG A 264 -7.46 -9.35 -8.14
CA ARG A 264 -8.83 -9.40 -7.64
C ARG A 264 -9.62 -10.34 -8.54
N ASP A 265 -9.53 -11.63 -8.25
CA ASP A 265 -10.28 -12.65 -8.97
C ASP A 265 -11.72 -12.70 -8.39
N PHE A 266 -12.71 -12.30 -9.19
CA PHE A 266 -14.12 -12.49 -8.85
C PHE A 266 -14.57 -13.83 -9.47
N GLN A 267 -15.05 -14.74 -8.62
CA GLN A 267 -15.60 -16.04 -9.02
C GLN A 267 -17.03 -15.93 -9.52
#